data_AF-A0A401GVM9-F1
#
_entry.id   AF-A0A401GVM9-F1
#
_cell.length_a   1.000
_cell.length_b   1.000
_cell.length_c   1.000
_cell.angle_alpha   90.00
_cell.angle_beta   90.00
_cell.angle_gamma   90.00
#
_symmetry.space_group_name_H-M   'P 1'
#
loop_
_entity.id
_entity.type
_entity.pdbx_description
1 polymer ?
#
loop_
_entity_poly.entity_id
_entity_poly.type
_entity_poly.pdbx_seq_one_letter_code
_entity_poly.pdbx_strand_id
1 'polypeptide(L)'
;MTHTPPPAYWVHTHIAKSLQVHCKAICNAVKVYNAAANALVPPHPTLDWTKVSHYSFIDEFHILKDTRNDVRQKEWTRPAVREAMKQARRIAQAHVELKRCNIEVHRLHTSIRDEELQFMAVINQLKEQQALICGAVEDFCERHHNVNARHLMRLQRLYALNGFTGAPSPGQQKGSVIMAPPLASSSLALDLDDDVKPEVEEEEDELQGNIGSIVDYMCNLAV
;
A
#
# COMPACT_ATOMS: atom_id res chain seq x y z
N MET A 1 35.35 -3.31 5.62
CA MET A 1 34.92 -4.32 4.63
C MET A 1 33.59 -3.85 4.08
N THR A 2 33.58 -3.23 2.90
CA THR A 2 32.35 -2.75 2.26
C THR A 2 31.64 -3.93 1.63
N HIS A 3 30.49 -4.32 2.18
CA HIS A 3 29.66 -5.39 1.62
C HIS A 3 28.98 -4.83 0.37
N THR A 4 29.53 -5.13 -0.81
CA THR A 4 28.89 -4.79 -2.08
C THR A 4 27.60 -5.61 -2.18
N PRO A 5 26.43 -4.98 -2.38
CA PRO A 5 25.19 -5.72 -2.55
C PRO A 5 25.29 -6.60 -3.81
N PRO A 6 24.74 -7.82 -3.78
CA PRO A 6 24.80 -8.73 -4.92
C PRO A 6 24.13 -8.10 -6.14
N PRO A 7 24.66 -8.33 -7.36
CA PRO A 7 24.04 -7.84 -8.59
C PRO A 7 22.60 -8.32 -8.71
N ALA A 8 21.69 -7.47 -9.21
CA ALA A 8 20.27 -7.82 -9.38
C ALA A 8 20.09 -9.16 -10.13
N TYR A 9 20.89 -9.41 -11.17
CA TYR A 9 20.88 -10.69 -11.90
C TYR A 9 21.14 -11.90 -10.99
N TRP A 10 22.08 -11.81 -10.05
CA TRP A 10 22.36 -12.91 -9.11
C TRP A 10 21.15 -13.19 -8.21
N VAL A 11 20.51 -12.13 -7.70
CA VAL A 11 19.28 -12.24 -6.90
C VAL A 11 18.17 -12.93 -7.70
N HIS A 12 17.93 -12.52 -8.95
CA HIS A 12 16.96 -13.18 -9.83
C HIS A 12 17.29 -14.66 -10.07
N THR A 13 18.56 -15.01 -10.31
CA THR A 13 18.95 -16.42 -10.49
C THR A 13 18.78 -17.25 -9.22
N HIS A 14 19.05 -16.67 -8.05
CA HIS A 14 18.89 -17.34 -6.77
C HIS A 14 17.41 -17.58 -6.47
N ILE A 15 16.55 -16.61 -6.75
CA ILE A 15 15.09 -16.74 -6.64
C ILE A 15 14.59 -17.84 -7.58
N ALA A 16 15.00 -17.83 -8.84
CA ALA A 16 14.59 -18.85 -9.82
C ALA A 16 15.00 -20.27 -9.39
N LYS A 17 16.24 -20.45 -8.91
CA LYS A 17 16.73 -21.74 -8.40
C LYS A 17 15.97 -22.19 -7.15
N SER A 18 15.76 -21.28 -6.20
CA SER A 18 14.99 -21.56 -4.98
C SER A 18 13.57 -22.04 -5.33
N LEU A 19 12.92 -21.33 -6.25
CA LEU A 19 11.59 -21.66 -6.73
C LEU A 19 11.57 -23.03 -7.43
N GLN A 20 12.55 -23.32 -8.29
CA GLN A 20 12.69 -24.63 -8.94
C GLN A 20 12.84 -25.78 -7.93
N VAL A 21 13.71 -25.62 -6.94
CA VAL A 21 13.93 -26.63 -5.88
C VAL A 21 12.63 -26.86 -5.10
N HIS A 22 11.94 -25.79 -4.72
CA HIS A 22 10.68 -25.87 -3.99
C HIS A 22 9.59 -26.58 -4.81
N CYS A 23 9.41 -26.19 -6.08
CA CYS A 23 8.50 -26.83 -7.02
C CYS A 23 8.75 -28.34 -7.12
N LYS A 24 10.00 -28.75 -7.31
CA LYS A 24 10.39 -30.15 -7.41
C LYS A 24 10.13 -30.92 -6.12
N ALA A 25 10.39 -30.30 -4.96
CA ALA A 25 10.12 -30.88 -3.65
C ALA A 25 8.62 -31.15 -3.46
N ILE A 26 7.77 -30.18 -3.82
CA ILE A 26 6.31 -30.35 -3.74
C ILE A 26 5.83 -31.45 -4.70
N CYS A 27 6.28 -31.47 -5.95
CA CYS A 27 5.92 -32.53 -6.91
C CYS A 27 6.31 -33.93 -6.40
N ASN A 28 7.49 -34.05 -5.77
CA ASN A 28 7.92 -35.32 -5.17
C ASN A 28 7.06 -35.69 -3.97
N ALA A 29 6.70 -34.74 -3.11
CA ALA A 29 5.81 -34.98 -1.97
C ALA A 29 4.43 -35.47 -2.43
N VAL A 30 3.86 -34.87 -3.49
CA VAL A 30 2.60 -35.32 -4.10
C VAL A 30 2.71 -36.75 -4.64
N LYS A 31 3.81 -37.11 -5.32
CA LYS A 31 4.06 -38.48 -5.80
C LYS A 31 4.12 -39.49 -4.65
N VAL A 32 4.86 -39.17 -3.59
CA VAL A 32 4.98 -40.02 -2.40
C VAL A 32 3.62 -40.20 -1.72
N TYR A 33 2.85 -39.11 -1.55
CA TYR A 33 1.49 -39.16 -1.02
C TYR A 33 0.59 -40.08 -1.86
N ASN A 34 0.59 -39.92 -3.20
CA ASN A 34 -0.24 -40.72 -4.08
C ASN A 34 0.10 -42.21 -4.03
N ALA A 35 1.39 -42.55 -3.93
CA ALA A 35 1.83 -43.93 -3.76
C ALA A 35 1.32 -44.52 -2.43
N ALA A 36 1.42 -43.77 -1.33
CA ALA A 36 0.92 -44.20 -0.02
C ALA A 36 -0.61 -44.31 0.02
N ALA A 37 -1.33 -43.36 -0.59
CA ALA A 37 -2.79 -43.34 -0.65
C ALA A 37 -3.36 -44.58 -1.36
N ASN A 38 -2.69 -45.04 -2.42
CA ASN A 38 -3.04 -46.26 -3.14
C ASN A 38 -2.74 -47.55 -2.36
N ALA A 39 -1.79 -47.52 -1.43
CA ALA A 39 -1.40 -48.69 -0.63
C ALA A 39 -2.33 -48.94 0.58
N LEU A 40 -3.22 -48.00 0.91
CA LEU A 40 -4.20 -48.13 1.99
C LEU A 40 -5.39 -49.02 1.59
N VAL A 41 -6.02 -49.65 2.58
CA VAL A 41 -7.24 -50.45 2.41
C VAL A 41 -8.35 -49.86 3.29
N PRO A 42 -9.38 -49.21 2.71
CA PRO A 42 -9.58 -48.94 1.28
C PRO A 42 -8.62 -47.85 0.74
N PRO A 43 -8.37 -47.82 -0.58
CA PRO A 43 -7.49 -46.81 -1.19
C PRO A 43 -8.07 -45.41 -1.02
N HIS A 44 -7.20 -44.45 -0.66
CA HIS A 44 -7.55 -43.04 -0.52
C HIS A 44 -7.44 -42.30 -1.87
N PRO A 45 -8.21 -41.22 -2.10
CA PRO A 45 -8.13 -40.43 -3.33
C PRO A 45 -6.75 -39.78 -3.51
N THR A 46 -6.22 -39.87 -4.73
CA THR A 46 -4.95 -39.24 -5.12
C THR A 46 -5.10 -37.73 -5.33
N LEU A 47 -3.99 -37.00 -5.13
CA LEU A 47 -3.86 -35.57 -5.38
C LEU A 47 -3.30 -35.33 -6.79
N ASP A 48 -3.98 -34.48 -7.54
CA ASP A 48 -3.50 -33.97 -8.83
C ASP A 48 -2.88 -32.58 -8.63
N TRP A 49 -1.82 -32.29 -9.38
CA TRP A 49 -1.09 -31.03 -9.29
C TRP A 49 -1.99 -29.81 -9.55
N THR A 50 -2.89 -29.91 -10.54
CA THR A 50 -3.87 -28.86 -10.84
C THR A 50 -4.76 -28.54 -9.62
N LYS A 51 -5.11 -29.56 -8.84
CA LYS A 51 -5.90 -29.41 -7.60
C LYS A 51 -5.06 -28.81 -6.49
N VAL A 52 -3.80 -29.19 -6.34
CA VAL A 52 -2.89 -28.65 -5.31
C VAL A 52 -2.64 -27.15 -5.55
N SER A 53 -2.39 -26.74 -6.80
CA SER A 53 -2.18 -25.32 -7.14
C SER A 53 -3.44 -24.46 -6.89
N HIS A 54 -4.64 -25.01 -7.05
CA HIS A 54 -5.87 -24.26 -6.74
C HIS A 54 -6.05 -23.92 -5.26
N TYR A 55 -5.35 -24.65 -4.38
CA TYR A 55 -5.45 -24.51 -2.92
C TYR A 55 -4.17 -23.98 -2.27
N SER A 56 -3.14 -23.60 -3.03
CA SER A 56 -1.92 -22.98 -2.47
C SER A 56 -2.24 -21.74 -1.64
N PHE A 57 -3.24 -20.96 -2.06
CA PHE A 57 -3.71 -19.79 -1.32
C PHE A 57 -4.26 -20.11 0.09
N ILE A 58 -4.76 -21.34 0.32
CA ILE A 58 -5.25 -21.74 1.66
C ILE A 58 -4.07 -21.98 2.59
N ASP A 59 -2.94 -22.44 2.04
CA ASP A 59 -1.72 -22.70 2.79
C ASP A 59 -1.13 -21.44 3.42
N GLU A 60 -1.31 -20.29 2.74
CA GLU A 60 -0.92 -18.95 3.20
C GLU A 60 -1.65 -18.55 4.51
N PHE A 61 -2.79 -19.16 4.82
CA PHE A 61 -3.53 -18.93 6.05
C PHE A 61 -3.24 -20.04 7.08
N HIS A 62 -2.13 -19.89 7.81
CA HIS A 62 -1.76 -20.82 8.90
C HIS A 62 -2.89 -21.05 9.91
N ILE A 63 -3.75 -20.05 10.15
CA ILE A 63 -4.91 -20.15 11.04
C ILE A 63 -5.94 -21.22 10.60
N LEU A 64 -6.00 -21.53 9.31
CA LEU A 64 -6.91 -22.55 8.77
C LEU A 64 -6.35 -23.97 8.95
N LYS A 65 -5.04 -24.13 9.16
CA LYS A 65 -4.38 -25.43 9.39
C LYS A 65 -4.77 -26.05 10.74
N ASP A 66 -4.98 -25.21 11.75
CA ASP A 66 -5.36 -25.64 13.11
C ASP A 66 -6.86 -25.91 13.26
N THR A 67 -7.67 -25.43 12.33
CA THR A 67 -9.10 -25.72 12.33
C THR A 67 -9.37 -27.02 11.56
N ARG A 68 -9.87 -28.06 12.24
CA ARG A 68 -10.28 -29.34 11.61
C ARG A 68 -11.51 -29.23 10.67
N ASN A 69 -11.83 -28.02 10.24
CA ASN A 69 -12.95 -27.76 9.35
C ASN A 69 -12.49 -27.90 7.90
N ASP A 70 -13.12 -28.80 7.14
CA ASP A 70 -12.89 -28.89 5.70
C ASP A 70 -13.46 -27.64 5.00
N VAL A 71 -12.57 -26.69 4.71
CA VAL A 71 -12.90 -25.45 4.04
C VAL A 71 -12.99 -25.61 2.52
N ARG A 72 -12.52 -26.73 1.94
CA ARG A 72 -12.44 -26.95 0.49
C ARG A 72 -13.81 -26.95 -0.19
N GLN A 73 -14.87 -27.20 0.58
CA GLN A 73 -16.27 -27.17 0.11
C GLN A 73 -16.93 -25.80 0.24
N LYS A 74 -16.25 -24.81 0.83
CA LYS A 74 -16.82 -23.46 0.97
C LYS A 74 -16.76 -22.74 -0.37
N GLU A 75 -17.82 -22.02 -0.71
CA GLU A 75 -17.92 -21.33 -2.01
C GLU A 75 -16.80 -20.31 -2.24
N TRP A 76 -16.31 -19.64 -1.18
CA TRP A 76 -15.17 -18.73 -1.26
C TRP A 76 -13.83 -19.42 -1.56
N THR A 77 -13.75 -20.76 -1.54
CA THR A 77 -12.55 -21.47 -2.01
C THR A 77 -12.54 -21.71 -3.53
N ARG A 78 -13.61 -21.33 -4.23
CA ARG A 78 -13.64 -21.36 -5.71
C ARG A 78 -12.91 -20.12 -6.25
N PRO A 79 -11.95 -20.26 -7.18
CA PRO A 79 -11.18 -19.13 -7.70
C PRO A 79 -12.04 -17.99 -8.24
N ALA A 80 -13.03 -18.29 -9.08
CA ALA A 80 -13.94 -17.27 -9.64
C ALA A 80 -14.71 -16.49 -8.56
N VAL A 81 -15.12 -17.17 -7.48
CA VAL A 81 -15.83 -16.51 -6.37
C VAL A 81 -14.88 -15.62 -5.59
N ARG A 82 -13.62 -16.04 -5.37
CA ARG A 82 -12.60 -15.18 -4.74
C ARG A 82 -12.34 -13.92 -5.52
N GLU A 83 -12.13 -14.04 -6.82
CA GLU A 83 -11.85 -12.88 -7.66
C GLU A 83 -13.03 -11.91 -7.65
N ALA A 84 -14.26 -12.42 -7.75
CA ALA A 84 -15.46 -11.60 -7.57
C ALA A 84 -15.53 -10.94 -6.18
N MET A 85 -15.17 -11.66 -5.10
CA MET A 85 -15.12 -11.11 -3.74
C MET A 85 -14.03 -10.04 -3.58
N LYS A 86 -12.83 -10.26 -4.12
CA LYS A 86 -11.73 -9.28 -4.12
C LYS A 86 -12.17 -8.02 -4.84
N GLN A 87 -12.77 -8.15 -6.02
CA GLN A 87 -13.26 -7.02 -6.79
C GLN A 87 -14.38 -6.26 -6.06
N ALA A 88 -15.34 -6.98 -5.49
CA ALA A 88 -16.40 -6.36 -4.69
C ALA A 88 -15.84 -5.59 -3.48
N ARG A 89 -14.82 -6.13 -2.80
CA ARG A 89 -14.14 -5.45 -1.70
C ARG A 89 -13.36 -4.23 -2.16
N ARG A 90 -12.63 -4.32 -3.28
CA ARG A 90 -11.93 -3.17 -3.89
C ARG A 90 -12.91 -2.05 -4.23
N ILE A 91 -14.06 -2.36 -4.81
CA ILE A 91 -15.12 -1.39 -5.09
C ILE A 91 -15.68 -0.78 -3.79
N ALA A 92 -15.98 -1.61 -2.78
CA ALA A 92 -16.46 -1.12 -1.49
C ALA A 92 -15.44 -0.19 -0.82
N GLN A 93 -14.15 -0.55 -0.86
CA GLN A 93 -13.06 0.25 -0.34
C GLN A 93 -12.90 1.55 -1.13
N ALA A 94 -12.98 1.51 -2.47
CA ALA A 94 -12.91 2.70 -3.30
C ALA A 94 -13.99 3.73 -2.93
N HIS A 95 -15.21 3.29 -2.61
CA HIS A 95 -16.27 4.20 -2.12
C HIS A 95 -15.95 4.83 -0.76
N VAL A 96 -15.26 4.10 0.13
CA VAL A 96 -14.82 4.63 1.43
C VAL A 96 -13.68 5.62 1.23
N GLU A 97 -12.68 5.25 0.43
CA GLU A 97 -11.53 6.09 0.14
C GLU A 97 -11.93 7.37 -0.61
N LEU A 98 -12.93 7.32 -1.48
CA LEU A 98 -13.50 8.52 -2.10
C LEU A 98 -14.04 9.50 -1.06
N LYS A 99 -14.74 9.01 -0.03
CA LYS A 99 -15.23 9.86 1.07
C LYS A 99 -14.08 10.45 1.90
N ARG A 100 -13.05 9.64 2.18
CA ARG A 100 -11.84 10.09 2.90
C ARG A 100 -11.09 11.15 2.12
N CYS A 101 -10.86 10.92 0.83
CA CYS A 101 -10.21 11.85 -0.08
C CYS A 101 -10.94 13.20 -0.12
N ASN A 102 -12.28 13.22 -0.19
CA ASN A 102 -13.05 14.46 -0.11
C ASN A 102 -12.80 15.26 1.19
N ILE A 103 -12.68 14.56 2.32
CA ILE A 103 -12.39 15.20 3.62
C ILE A 103 -10.98 15.77 3.62
N GLU A 104 -9.99 15.00 3.16
CA GLU A 104 -8.58 15.43 3.15
C GLU A 104 -8.35 16.58 2.16
N VAL A 105 -8.99 16.56 1.00
CA VAL A 105 -9.00 17.68 0.05
C VAL A 105 -9.54 18.95 0.70
N HIS A 106 -10.65 18.84 1.45
CA HIS A 106 -11.24 19.97 2.15
C HIS A 106 -10.35 20.49 3.29
N ARG A 107 -9.71 19.59 4.04
CA ARG A 107 -8.74 19.92 5.09
C ARG A 107 -7.50 20.59 4.53
N LEU A 108 -6.95 20.09 3.44
CA LEU A 108 -5.78 20.67 2.77
C LEU A 108 -6.08 22.10 2.32
N HIS A 109 -7.21 22.34 1.66
CA HIS A 109 -7.60 23.69 1.25
C HIS A 109 -7.74 24.63 2.46
N THR A 110 -8.35 24.14 3.54
CA THR A 110 -8.50 24.90 4.79
C THR A 110 -7.14 25.24 5.39
N SER A 111 -6.23 24.27 5.47
CA SER A 111 -4.88 24.43 6.01
C SER A 111 -4.09 25.48 5.22
N ILE A 112 -4.13 25.44 3.89
CA ILE A 112 -3.44 26.43 3.03
C ILE A 112 -3.96 27.84 3.30
N ARG A 113 -5.29 28.01 3.40
CA ARG A 113 -5.89 29.32 3.69
C ARG A 113 -5.50 29.82 5.08
N ASP A 114 -5.58 28.96 6.09
CA ASP A 114 -5.32 29.34 7.47
C ASP A 114 -3.83 29.64 7.69
N GLU A 115 -2.95 28.92 7.01
CA GLU A 115 -1.51 29.20 6.98
C GLU A 115 -1.18 30.54 6.30
N GLU A 116 -1.83 30.88 5.18
CA GLU A 116 -1.67 32.18 4.52
C GLU A 116 -2.00 33.34 5.47
N LEU A 117 -3.09 33.20 6.24
CA LEU A 117 -3.47 34.19 7.25
C LEU A 117 -2.41 34.30 8.37
N GLN A 118 -1.83 33.17 8.80
CA GLN A 118 -0.77 33.14 9.79
C GLN A 118 0.51 33.80 9.28
N PHE A 119 0.93 33.52 8.04
CA PHE A 119 2.09 34.14 7.42
C PHE A 119 1.93 35.65 7.34
N MET A 120 0.78 36.14 6.86
CA MET A 120 0.52 37.58 6.82
C MET A 120 0.57 38.21 8.22
N ALA A 121 -0.02 37.56 9.23
CA ALA A 121 0.00 38.07 10.59
C ALA A 121 1.43 38.16 11.16
N VAL A 122 2.22 37.11 11.00
CA VAL A 122 3.62 37.06 11.48
C VAL A 122 4.48 38.08 10.74
N ILE A 123 4.38 38.18 9.41
CA ILE A 123 5.14 39.16 8.63
C ILE A 123 4.79 40.59 9.06
N ASN A 124 3.50 40.91 9.22
CA ASN A 124 3.06 42.24 9.67
C ASN A 124 3.61 42.57 11.07
N GLN A 125 3.54 41.62 11.99
CA GLN A 125 4.09 41.78 13.34
C GLN A 125 5.61 42.01 13.30
N LEU A 126 6.36 41.24 12.50
CA LEU A 126 7.81 41.41 12.37
C LEU A 126 8.19 42.76 11.74
N LYS A 127 7.38 43.26 10.80
CA LYS A 127 7.54 44.59 10.20
C LYS A 127 7.31 45.69 11.23
N GLU A 128 6.26 45.58 12.04
CA GLU A 128 5.98 46.52 13.13
C GLU A 128 7.12 46.55 14.16
N GLN A 129 7.68 45.39 14.48
CA GLN A 129 8.81 45.26 15.41
C GLN A 129 10.17 45.62 14.79
N GLN A 130 10.23 45.93 13.49
CA GLN A 130 11.47 46.14 12.73
C GLN A 130 12.49 45.02 12.95
N ALA A 131 12.01 43.78 13.03
CA ALA A 131 12.84 42.63 13.33
C ALA A 131 13.78 42.31 12.15
N LEU A 132 15.06 42.10 12.43
CA LEU A 132 16.08 41.80 11.41
C LEU A 132 15.80 40.49 10.63
N ILE A 133 15.03 39.58 11.22
CA ILE A 133 14.66 38.29 10.61
C ILE A 133 13.50 38.39 9.61
N CYS A 134 12.85 39.56 9.50
CA CYS A 134 11.67 39.75 8.64
C CYS A 134 11.91 39.28 7.20
N GLY A 135 13.03 39.67 6.58
CA GLY A 135 13.33 39.28 5.20
C GLY A 135 13.48 37.76 5.02
N ALA A 136 14.12 37.07 5.97
CA ALA A 136 14.28 35.62 5.90
C ALA A 136 12.93 34.86 6.06
N VAL A 137 12.02 35.41 6.87
CA VAL A 137 10.66 34.88 7.03
C VAL A 137 9.83 35.13 5.77
N GLU A 138 9.95 36.30 5.15
CA GLU A 138 9.31 36.59 3.86
C GLU A 138 9.77 35.62 2.77
N ASP A 139 11.07 35.39 2.63
CA ASP A 139 11.63 34.42 1.67
C ASP A 139 11.15 32.98 1.93
N PHE A 140 10.94 32.61 3.20
CA PHE A 140 10.35 31.33 3.56
C PHE A 140 8.88 31.25 3.14
N CYS A 141 8.09 32.24 3.52
CA CYS A 141 6.67 32.32 3.19
C CYS A 141 6.43 32.34 1.68
N GLU A 142 7.26 33.04 0.90
CA GLU A 142 7.16 33.09 -0.56
C GLU A 142 7.39 31.69 -1.19
N ARG A 143 8.42 30.98 -0.73
CA ARG A 143 8.67 29.59 -1.19
C ARG A 143 7.51 28.68 -0.84
N HIS A 144 6.96 28.81 0.35
CA HIS A 144 5.81 28.02 0.78
C HIS A 144 4.54 28.35 -0.04
N HIS A 145 4.29 29.63 -0.28
CA HIS A 145 3.19 30.11 -1.11
C HIS A 145 3.27 29.55 -2.54
N ASN A 146 4.46 29.48 -3.13
CA ASN A 146 4.67 28.88 -4.45
C ASN A 146 4.32 27.39 -4.49
N VAL A 147 4.60 26.64 -3.42
CA VAL A 147 4.20 25.23 -3.30
C VAL A 147 2.69 25.12 -3.12
N ASN A 148 2.11 25.92 -2.22
CA ASN A 148 0.67 25.99 -1.98
C ASN A 148 -0.11 26.38 -3.24
N ALA A 149 0.40 27.29 -4.07
CA ALA A 149 -0.21 27.65 -5.34
C ALA A 149 -0.35 26.44 -6.28
N ARG A 150 0.65 25.53 -6.30
CA ARG A 150 0.56 24.28 -7.07
C ARG A 150 -0.49 23.33 -6.50
N HIS A 151 -0.59 23.24 -5.18
CA HIS A 151 -1.65 22.45 -4.52
C HIS A 151 -3.03 23.02 -4.85
N LEU A 152 -3.24 24.32 -4.73
CA LEU A 152 -4.50 24.99 -5.07
C LEU A 152 -4.87 24.78 -6.54
N MET A 153 -3.92 24.84 -7.47
CA MET A 153 -4.16 24.52 -8.88
C MET A 153 -4.64 23.08 -9.08
N ARG A 154 -4.06 22.11 -8.36
CA ARG A 154 -4.51 20.71 -8.41
C ARG A 154 -5.89 20.54 -7.78
N LEU A 155 -6.17 21.23 -6.66
CA LEU A 155 -7.48 21.25 -6.02
C LEU A 155 -8.56 21.82 -6.95
N GLN A 156 -8.28 22.91 -7.65
CA GLN A 156 -9.18 23.48 -8.64
C GLN A 156 -9.50 22.49 -9.78
N ARG A 157 -8.49 21.78 -10.29
CA ARG A 157 -8.70 20.73 -11.29
C ARG A 157 -9.56 19.59 -10.74
N LEU A 158 -9.32 19.18 -9.50
CA LEU A 158 -10.10 18.15 -8.81
C LEU A 158 -11.57 18.58 -8.66
N TYR A 159 -11.82 19.82 -8.25
CA TYR A 159 -13.18 20.37 -8.16
C TYR A 159 -13.90 20.45 -9.50
N ALA A 160 -13.15 20.58 -10.61
CA ALA A 160 -13.69 20.60 -11.96
C ALA A 160 -13.96 19.20 -12.55
N LEU A 161 -13.60 18.12 -11.85
CA LEU A 161 -13.85 16.76 -12.34
C LEU A 161 -15.36 16.44 -12.35
N ASN A 162 -15.81 15.88 -13.47
CA ASN A 162 -17.15 15.32 -13.58
C ASN A 162 -17.28 14.13 -12.61
N GLY A 163 -18.09 14.28 -11.57
CA GLY A 163 -18.27 13.28 -10.52
C GLY A 163 -17.59 13.60 -9.20
N PHE A 164 -17.01 14.80 -9.03
CA PHE A 164 -16.61 15.27 -7.70
C PHE A 164 -17.84 15.40 -6.79
N THR A 165 -17.73 14.86 -5.57
CA THR A 165 -18.84 14.80 -4.59
C THR A 165 -18.59 15.58 -3.30
N GLY A 166 -17.40 16.18 -3.16
CA GLY A 166 -17.04 16.98 -1.98
C GLY A 166 -17.48 18.46 -2.09
N ALA A 167 -17.08 19.26 -1.10
CA ALA A 167 -17.30 20.71 -1.11
C ALA A 167 -16.11 21.44 -1.77
N PRO A 168 -16.32 22.22 -2.85
CA PRO A 168 -15.25 22.92 -3.57
C PRO A 168 -14.89 24.27 -2.91
N SER A 169 -14.74 24.28 -1.59
CA SER A 169 -14.42 25.48 -0.81
C SER A 169 -13.64 25.09 0.44
N PRO A 170 -12.84 26.01 1.02
CA PRO A 170 -12.18 25.76 2.29
C PRO A 170 -13.19 25.82 3.44
N GLY A 171 -13.00 24.96 4.44
CA GLY A 171 -13.82 24.87 5.65
C GLY A 171 -13.40 25.88 6.71
N GLN A 172 -13.75 25.60 7.97
CA GLN A 172 -13.27 26.34 9.14
C GLN A 172 -12.64 25.37 10.12
N GLN A 173 -11.37 25.58 10.48
CA GLN A 173 -10.70 24.78 11.50
C GLN A 173 -11.27 25.15 12.89
N LYS A 174 -11.89 24.18 13.57
CA LYS A 174 -12.31 24.37 14.96
C LYS A 174 -11.08 24.50 15.85
N GLY A 175 -10.98 25.61 16.58
CA GLY A 175 -9.86 25.87 17.50
C GLY A 175 -8.66 26.57 16.88
N SER A 176 -8.74 27.05 15.64
CA SER A 176 -7.74 27.98 15.10
C SER A 176 -7.84 29.30 15.86
N VAL A 177 -7.11 29.36 16.98
CA VAL A 177 -6.74 30.59 17.62
C VAL A 177 -5.74 31.22 16.67
N ILE A 178 -6.14 32.25 15.95
CA ILE A 178 -5.19 33.20 15.36
C ILE A 178 -4.43 33.75 16.57
N MET A 179 -3.30 33.12 16.92
CA MET A 179 -2.60 33.37 18.16
C MET A 179 -1.97 34.75 18.12
N ALA A 180 -2.37 35.56 19.09
CA ALA A 180 -1.62 36.68 19.61
C ALA A 180 -0.15 36.26 19.88
N PRO A 181 0.80 37.19 19.76
CA PRO A 181 2.19 36.89 19.45
C PRO A 181 2.90 36.09 20.56
N PRO A 182 3.70 35.06 20.23
CA PRO A 182 4.48 34.35 21.23
C PRO A 182 5.76 35.13 21.56
N LEU A 183 5.95 35.42 22.85
CA LEU A 183 7.25 35.77 23.43
C LEU A 183 8.20 34.56 23.31
N ALA A 184 9.46 34.87 23.01
CA ALA A 184 10.48 33.93 22.61
C ALA A 184 10.85 32.83 23.64
N SER A 185 11.35 31.73 23.05
CA SER A 185 12.23 30.67 23.59
C SER A 185 11.54 29.37 23.97
N SER A 186 11.79 28.31 23.19
CA SER A 186 12.77 27.29 23.57
C SER A 186 12.87 26.16 22.54
N SER A 187 14.13 25.86 22.19
CA SER A 187 14.70 24.56 21.82
C SER A 187 13.98 23.61 20.86
N LEU A 188 14.58 23.49 19.67
CA LEU A 188 14.62 22.29 18.84
C LEU A 188 14.72 20.98 19.64
N ALA A 189 13.78 20.07 19.40
CA ALA A 189 14.02 18.63 19.39
C ALA A 189 13.27 18.07 18.18
N LEU A 190 14.00 17.85 17.09
CA LEU A 190 13.54 17.09 15.94
C LEU A 190 13.79 15.62 16.27
N ASP A 191 12.79 14.93 16.81
CA ASP A 191 12.70 13.47 16.72
C ASP A 191 11.90 13.15 15.45
N LEU A 192 12.62 13.10 14.34
CA LEU A 192 12.14 12.52 13.09
C LEU A 192 12.49 11.03 13.12
N ASP A 193 11.63 10.24 13.77
CA ASP A 193 11.46 8.83 13.44
C ASP A 193 10.05 8.67 12.86
N ASP A 194 9.93 9.01 11.58
CA ASP A 194 8.81 8.60 10.74
C ASP A 194 9.38 7.71 9.65
N ASP A 195 9.67 6.46 10.03
CA ASP A 195 9.99 5.39 9.09
C ASP A 195 8.68 4.97 8.38
N VAL A 196 8.17 5.88 7.54
CA VAL A 196 7.13 5.55 6.56
C VAL A 196 7.79 4.71 5.50
N LYS A 197 7.84 3.41 5.78
CA LYS A 197 8.10 2.40 4.77
C LYS A 197 7.12 2.64 3.63
N PRO A 198 7.58 2.85 2.38
CA PRO A 198 6.65 2.90 1.26
C PRO A 198 5.94 1.55 1.22
N GLU A 199 4.62 1.56 1.41
CA GLU A 199 3.77 0.47 0.94
C GLU A 199 3.98 0.43 -0.56
N VAL A 200 4.85 -0.48 -1.00
CA VAL A 200 4.90 -0.90 -2.38
C VAL A 200 3.54 -1.53 -2.63
N GLU A 201 2.67 -0.80 -3.31
CA GLU A 201 1.55 -1.42 -4.02
C GLU A 201 2.20 -2.41 -4.97
N GLU A 202 2.30 -3.66 -4.54
CA GLU A 202 2.57 -4.77 -5.43
C GLU A 202 1.37 -4.78 -6.38
N GLU A 203 1.53 -4.13 -7.53
CA GLU A 203 0.84 -4.54 -8.74
C GLU A 203 1.26 -6.00 -8.95
N GLU A 204 0.53 -6.92 -8.32
CA GLU A 204 0.52 -8.31 -8.72
C GLU A 204 0.01 -8.30 -10.16
N ASP A 205 0.96 -8.19 -11.09
CA ASP A 205 0.76 -8.55 -12.49
C ASP A 205 -0.04 -9.85 -12.48
N GLU A 206 -1.19 -9.79 -13.14
CA GLU A 206 -2.21 -10.82 -13.20
C GLU A 206 -1.69 -12.02 -14.01
N LEU A 207 -0.60 -12.66 -13.54
CA LEU A 207 -0.13 -13.95 -13.99
C LEU A 207 -0.92 -15.03 -13.27
N GLN A 208 -2.25 -14.96 -13.40
CA GLN A 208 -3.11 -16.14 -13.25
C GLN A 208 -3.05 -17.01 -14.52
N GLY A 209 -1.91 -16.99 -15.21
CA GLY A 209 -1.55 -17.97 -16.22
C GLY A 209 -1.15 -19.25 -15.52
N ASN A 210 -2.12 -20.16 -15.39
CA ASN A 210 -1.94 -21.58 -15.09
C ASN A 210 -0.64 -21.90 -14.31
N ILE A 211 -0.59 -21.58 -13.01
CA ILE A 211 0.52 -21.91 -12.10
C ILE A 211 0.92 -23.40 -12.25
N GLY A 212 -0.06 -24.25 -12.57
CA GLY A 212 0.15 -25.63 -12.98
C GLY A 212 1.18 -25.80 -14.10
N SER A 213 1.05 -25.06 -15.21
CA SER A 213 1.99 -25.11 -16.33
C SER A 213 3.34 -24.45 -16.04
N ILE A 214 3.38 -23.41 -15.19
CA ILE A 214 4.65 -22.78 -14.78
C ILE A 214 5.46 -23.77 -13.95
N VAL A 215 4.83 -24.43 -12.99
CA VAL A 215 5.53 -25.40 -12.15
C VAL A 215 5.91 -26.66 -12.92
N ASP A 216 5.08 -27.13 -13.85
CA ASP A 216 5.45 -28.24 -14.73
C ASP A 216 6.65 -27.88 -15.63
N TYR A 217 6.66 -26.67 -16.19
CA TYR A 217 7.81 -26.13 -16.91
C TYR A 217 9.07 -26.04 -16.03
N MET A 218 8.95 -25.52 -14.80
CA MET A 218 10.07 -25.43 -13.85
C MET A 218 10.59 -26.79 -13.39
N CYS A 219 9.70 -27.77 -13.22
CA CYS A 219 10.07 -29.14 -12.86
C CYS A 219 10.78 -29.88 -13.99
N ASN A 220 10.50 -29.52 -15.25
CA ASN A 220 11.04 -30.17 -16.45
C ASN A 220 12.23 -29.41 -17.08
N LEU A 221 12.62 -28.26 -16.55
CA LEU A 221 13.84 -27.54 -16.94
C LEU A 221 15.09 -28.38 -16.59
N ALA A 222 15.85 -28.77 -17.63
CA ALA A 222 17.17 -29.38 -17.46
C ALA A 222 18.19 -28.35 -16.96
N VAL A 223 19.08 -28.78 -16.05
CA VAL A 223 20.21 -27.99 -15.54
C VAL A 223 21.30 -27.89 -16.60
#